data_AF-A0A7V2U8W4-F1
#
_entry.id   AF-A0A7V2U8W4-F1
#
_cell.length_a   1.000
_cell.length_b   1.000
_cell.length_c   1.000
_cell.angle_alpha   90.00
_cell.angle_beta   90.00
_cell.angle_gamma   90.00
#
_symmetry.space_group_name_H-M   'P 1'
#
loop_
_entity.id
_entity.type
_entity.pdbx_description
1 polymer ?
#
loop_
_entity_poly.entity_id
_entity_poly.type
_entity_poly.pdbx_seq_one_letter_code
_entity_poly.pdbx_strand_id
1 'polypeptide(L)'
;MSQPAKSPGEAAQPQGQTLLFVACFAALVATSFSFIIRVLCMDAWQVYFGLSETQKGEIFGAGMWPFGLSIVLFSLIIDRVGYGKSMIFAFACHTVSAILLISAKDYWWLYAGSILNGLAAGTVEAVINPAIASAYPKAKTKMLTILHAGWPAGMVFAGIPILLLGMSWQVRVGIIFIPVILYGLLLLKARFPVSERVVAGVSYREMLAEPGAIGCLIVLYMICMELNRVFRLENLTNTGFIDLPSLPFTIAIAVITLGYLAYTRSLGRPMYILLLFVMILLATTELGIDSWVSDLMKKPMGELGLPGGLLLIYMQIIMMVLRFCIGPIERALKPLGVLFTCAVLAAVGLLFLSKAAGAAILVAATIYGVGKTFFWPVTLGLCAERFPRGGALTLNAVSGVGMLGVGIIGSQILGFWQDTSIDRELLARDKAAHARLMAKEEKRSVFGHYRSLDQKAVNEVADKLALFAARSATPYEQKLAQDPAYQTLVRNAYDHLVRKEGDTSAKSFEEMHKALAELKVLVDKAEADIVAKDQALLDDVTTAAKRSVMGRVAALPAIMAVCYLALILYFVSKGGYKAIDLMAEKGGGH
;
A
#
# COMPACT_ATOMS: atom_id res chain seq x y z
N MET A 1 48.29 -21.59 -7.48
CA MET A 1 46.94 -21.20 -7.02
C MET A 1 46.14 -20.77 -8.24
N SER A 2 45.34 -21.68 -8.79
CA SER A 2 44.44 -21.40 -9.92
C SER A 2 43.25 -20.57 -9.44
N GLN A 3 42.90 -19.54 -10.20
CA GLN A 3 41.69 -18.75 -9.96
C GLN A 3 40.45 -19.65 -10.02
N PRO A 4 39.43 -19.44 -9.16
CA PRO A 4 38.20 -20.22 -9.22
C PRO A 4 37.49 -19.96 -10.56
N ALA A 5 37.07 -21.04 -11.21
CA ALA A 5 36.33 -20.99 -12.46
C ALA A 5 35.01 -20.20 -12.27
N LYS A 6 34.80 -19.17 -13.09
CA LYS A 6 33.53 -18.43 -13.16
C LYS A 6 32.40 -19.39 -13.53
N SER A 7 31.27 -19.28 -12.83
CA SER A 7 30.10 -20.12 -13.09
C SER A 7 29.56 -19.90 -14.51
N PRO A 8 29.02 -20.93 -15.20
CA PRO A 8 28.44 -20.78 -16.54
C PRO A 8 27.15 -19.95 -16.43
N GLY A 9 27.28 -18.64 -16.65
CA GLY A 9 26.21 -17.67 -16.45
C GLY A 9 26.69 -16.22 -16.37
N GLU A 10 27.97 -15.98 -16.07
CA GLU A 10 28.61 -14.66 -16.12
C GLU A 10 29.16 -14.34 -17.52
N ALA A 11 28.31 -14.41 -18.55
CA ALA A 11 28.60 -13.63 -19.75
C ALA A 11 28.55 -12.15 -19.35
N ALA A 12 29.59 -11.37 -19.69
CA ALA A 12 29.60 -9.94 -19.46
C ALA A 12 28.30 -9.34 -20.04
N GLN A 13 27.41 -8.85 -19.16
CA GLN A 13 26.18 -8.23 -19.60
C GLN A 13 26.54 -7.04 -20.50
N PRO A 14 25.88 -6.86 -21.66
CA PRO A 14 26.11 -5.68 -22.49
C PRO A 14 25.98 -4.43 -21.61
N GLN A 15 26.98 -3.55 -21.62
CA GLN A 15 27.11 -2.41 -20.70
C GLN A 15 25.82 -1.54 -20.57
N GLY A 16 24.96 -1.53 -21.59
CA GLY A 16 23.65 -0.87 -21.58
C GLY A 16 22.57 -1.52 -20.70
N GLN A 17 22.61 -2.85 -20.49
CA GLN A 17 21.62 -3.57 -19.67
C GLN A 17 21.81 -3.30 -18.17
N THR A 18 23.05 -3.17 -17.72
CA THR A 18 23.38 -2.83 -16.33
C THR A 18 22.91 -1.42 -15.99
N LEU A 19 23.18 -0.44 -16.87
CA LEU A 19 22.73 0.94 -16.66
C LEU A 19 21.21 1.06 -16.61
N LEU A 20 20.50 0.38 -17.52
CA LEU A 20 19.04 0.32 -17.50
C LEU A 20 18.53 -0.23 -16.17
N PHE A 21 19.11 -1.33 -15.69
CA PHE A 21 18.72 -1.94 -14.42
C PHE A 21 18.91 -0.96 -13.25
N VAL A 22 20.05 -0.30 -13.16
CA VAL A 22 20.33 0.68 -12.10
C VAL A 22 19.38 1.88 -12.19
N ALA A 23 19.06 2.36 -13.39
CA ALA A 23 18.08 3.44 -13.59
C ALA A 23 16.68 3.03 -13.10
N CYS A 24 16.21 1.84 -13.48
CA CYS A 24 14.93 1.30 -13.05
C CYS A 24 14.88 1.07 -11.52
N PHE A 25 15.96 0.54 -10.94
CA PHE A 25 16.09 0.35 -9.50
C PHE A 25 16.03 1.68 -8.75
N ALA A 26 16.81 2.68 -9.19
CA ALA A 26 16.80 4.01 -8.59
C ALA A 26 15.44 4.71 -8.70
N ALA A 27 14.70 4.48 -9.80
CA ALA A 27 13.34 4.99 -9.94
C ALA A 27 12.37 4.36 -8.92
N LEU A 28 12.47 3.05 -8.67
CA LEU A 28 11.65 2.39 -7.64
C LEU A 28 12.03 2.83 -6.22
N VAL A 29 13.32 3.06 -5.97
CA VAL A 29 13.79 3.67 -4.71
C VAL A 29 13.18 5.06 -4.53
N ALA A 30 13.13 5.89 -5.57
CA ALA A 30 12.51 7.22 -5.52
C ALA A 30 11.01 7.13 -5.19
N THR A 31 10.28 6.20 -5.83
CA THR A 31 8.87 5.95 -5.51
C THR A 31 8.67 5.59 -4.03
N SER A 32 9.51 4.71 -3.50
CA SER A 32 9.44 4.28 -2.10
C SER A 32 9.82 5.40 -1.12
N PHE A 33 10.84 6.21 -1.43
CA PHE A 33 11.19 7.43 -0.66
C PHE A 33 9.98 8.35 -0.54
N SER A 34 9.39 8.72 -1.67
CA SER A 34 8.25 9.65 -1.67
C SER A 34 7.04 9.08 -0.93
N PHE A 35 6.82 7.76 -0.98
CA PHE A 35 5.78 7.10 -0.22
C PHE A 35 6.03 7.18 1.30
N ILE A 36 7.18 6.70 1.79
CA ILE A 36 7.43 6.62 3.23
C ILE A 36 7.61 7.99 3.88
N ILE A 37 8.19 8.96 3.16
CA ILE A 37 8.35 10.33 3.65
C ILE A 37 6.99 11.00 3.85
N ARG A 38 6.04 10.81 2.92
CA ARG A 38 4.67 11.30 3.08
C ARG A 38 3.99 10.70 4.31
N VAL A 39 4.19 9.41 4.55
CA VAL A 39 3.68 8.74 5.78
C VAL A 39 4.29 9.37 7.03
N LEU A 40 5.62 9.52 7.07
CA LEU A 40 6.34 10.03 8.25
C LEU A 40 6.23 11.55 8.47
N CYS A 41 5.76 12.30 7.46
CA CYS A 41 5.49 13.74 7.57
C CYS A 41 4.05 14.06 7.95
N MET A 42 3.13 13.08 7.91
CA MET A 42 1.69 13.33 8.02
C MET A 42 1.29 14.05 9.31
N ASP A 43 1.82 13.62 10.46
CA ASP A 43 1.53 14.24 11.75
C ASP A 43 2.11 15.66 11.85
N ALA A 44 3.30 15.88 11.28
CA ALA A 44 3.89 17.22 11.23
C ALA A 44 3.09 18.17 10.33
N TRP A 45 2.63 17.67 9.17
CA TRP A 45 1.76 18.42 8.26
C TRP A 45 0.42 18.74 8.88
N GLN A 46 -0.15 17.80 9.64
CA GLN A 46 -1.38 18.05 10.38
C GLN A 46 -1.25 19.27 11.28
N VAL A 47 -0.20 19.31 12.11
CA VAL A 47 0.03 20.42 13.03
C VAL A 47 0.32 21.71 12.26
N TYR A 48 1.20 21.66 11.26
CA TYR A 48 1.70 22.85 10.57
C TYR A 48 0.64 23.51 9.66
N PHE A 49 -0.09 22.73 8.87
CA PHE A 49 -1.12 23.23 7.94
C PHE A 49 -2.51 23.23 8.54
N GLY A 50 -2.62 22.68 9.74
CA GLY A 50 -3.87 22.66 10.44
C GLY A 50 -4.91 21.72 9.87
N LEU A 51 -4.48 20.52 9.48
CA LEU A 51 -5.33 19.56 8.78
C LEU A 51 -6.24 18.81 9.76
N SER A 52 -7.47 18.53 9.33
CA SER A 52 -8.31 17.55 10.03
C SER A 52 -7.83 16.12 9.78
N GLU A 53 -8.26 15.16 10.62
CA GLU A 53 -7.96 13.73 10.38
C GLU A 53 -8.52 13.24 9.04
N THR A 54 -9.69 13.72 8.64
CA THR A 54 -10.26 13.46 7.31
C THR A 54 -9.33 13.93 6.20
N GLN A 55 -8.81 15.17 6.31
CA GLN A 55 -7.88 15.72 5.33
C GLN A 55 -6.56 14.95 5.27
N LYS A 56 -6.02 14.48 6.41
CA LYS A 56 -4.85 13.59 6.43
C LYS A 56 -5.13 12.30 5.65
N GLY A 57 -6.28 11.67 5.91
CA GLY A 57 -6.70 10.46 5.21
C GLY A 57 -6.84 10.66 3.71
N GLU A 58 -7.41 11.80 3.30
CA GLU A 58 -7.52 12.18 1.88
C GLU A 58 -6.16 12.41 1.22
N ILE A 59 -5.25 13.15 1.87
CA ILE A 59 -3.88 13.38 1.37
C ILE A 59 -3.11 12.05 1.27
N PHE A 60 -3.26 11.17 2.25
CA PHE A 60 -2.67 9.84 2.19
C PHE A 60 -3.22 9.05 1.00
N GLY A 61 -4.54 8.96 0.89
CA GLY A 61 -5.26 8.26 -0.18
C GLY A 61 -4.95 8.81 -1.58
N ALA A 62 -4.76 10.12 -1.72
CA ALA A 62 -4.34 10.79 -2.96
C ALA A 62 -3.00 10.27 -3.49
N GLY A 63 -2.16 9.68 -2.63
CA GLY A 63 -0.93 9.02 -3.08
C GLY A 63 -1.10 7.59 -3.57
N MET A 64 -2.24 6.96 -3.26
CA MET A 64 -2.46 5.52 -3.41
C MET A 64 -3.36 5.20 -4.60
N TRP A 65 -4.50 5.88 -4.72
CA TRP A 65 -5.44 5.58 -5.80
C TRP A 65 -4.88 5.93 -7.20
N PRO A 66 -4.16 7.06 -7.41
CA PRO A 66 -3.59 7.34 -8.73
C PRO A 66 -2.44 6.39 -9.04
N PHE A 67 -1.78 5.83 -8.02
CA PHE A 67 -0.76 4.79 -8.18
C PHE A 67 -1.37 3.55 -8.83
N GLY A 68 -2.37 2.92 -8.19
CA GLY A 68 -3.03 1.74 -8.73
C GLY A 68 -3.62 1.97 -10.13
N LEU A 69 -4.29 3.10 -10.33
CA LEU A 69 -4.89 3.46 -11.61
C LEU A 69 -3.84 3.64 -12.73
N SER A 70 -2.75 4.36 -12.44
CA SER A 70 -1.72 4.65 -13.43
C SER A 70 -0.98 3.40 -13.89
N ILE A 71 -0.77 2.42 -13.00
CA ILE A 71 -0.18 1.13 -13.37
C ILE A 71 -0.95 0.52 -14.56
N VAL A 72 -2.28 0.45 -14.45
CA VAL A 72 -3.14 -0.17 -15.46
C VAL A 72 -3.21 0.69 -16.72
N LEU A 73 -3.50 1.99 -16.57
CA LEU A 73 -3.73 2.88 -17.72
C LEU A 73 -2.48 3.05 -18.58
N PHE A 74 -1.31 3.26 -17.97
CA PHE A 74 -0.06 3.37 -18.73
C PHE A 74 0.24 2.06 -19.47
N SER A 75 -0.06 0.90 -18.87
CA SER A 75 0.21 -0.40 -19.50
C SER A 75 -0.57 -0.66 -20.79
N LEU A 76 -1.72 0.00 -20.99
CA LEU A 76 -2.50 -0.09 -22.24
C LEU A 76 -1.86 0.71 -23.38
N ILE A 77 -1.10 1.75 -23.06
CA ILE A 77 -0.56 2.71 -24.05
C ILE A 77 0.97 2.61 -24.20
N ILE A 78 1.66 1.94 -23.28
CA ILE A 78 3.12 1.96 -23.16
C ILE A 78 3.84 1.42 -24.40
N ASP A 79 3.29 0.42 -25.07
CA ASP A 79 3.89 -0.13 -26.28
C ASP A 79 3.79 0.83 -27.48
N ARG A 80 2.88 1.82 -27.43
CA ARG A 80 2.77 2.89 -28.44
C ARG A 80 3.61 4.12 -28.08
N VAL A 81 3.63 4.49 -26.80
CA VAL A 81 4.33 5.68 -26.29
C VAL A 81 5.83 5.43 -26.14
N GLY A 82 6.21 4.22 -25.73
CA GLY A 82 7.57 3.79 -25.43
C GLY A 82 7.98 4.06 -23.98
N TYR A 83 8.76 3.14 -23.40
CA TYR A 83 9.22 3.17 -22.01
C TYR A 83 9.94 4.47 -21.63
N GLY A 84 10.82 4.99 -22.49
CA GLY A 84 11.59 6.20 -22.19
C GLY A 84 10.73 7.45 -21.98
N LYS A 85 9.74 7.69 -22.86
CA LYS A 85 8.83 8.84 -22.73
C LYS A 85 7.96 8.74 -21.48
N SER A 86 7.48 7.55 -21.16
CA SER A 86 6.75 7.30 -19.91
C SER A 86 7.62 7.55 -18.67
N MET A 87 8.91 7.18 -18.70
CA MET A 87 9.82 7.49 -17.58
C MET A 87 10.13 8.98 -17.43
N ILE A 88 10.18 9.74 -18.53
CA ILE A 88 10.29 11.21 -18.48
C ILE A 88 9.05 11.81 -17.81
N PHE A 89 7.85 11.33 -18.15
CA PHE A 89 6.61 11.73 -17.47
C PHE A 89 6.69 11.42 -15.97
N ALA A 90 7.11 10.21 -15.59
CA ALA A 90 7.26 9.84 -14.19
C ALA A 90 8.26 10.73 -13.44
N PHE A 91 9.40 11.05 -14.07
CA PHE A 91 10.39 12.00 -13.55
C PHE A 91 9.83 13.41 -13.36
N ALA A 92 9.10 13.93 -14.34
CA ALA A 92 8.44 15.22 -14.21
C ALA A 92 7.44 15.21 -13.05
N CYS A 93 6.59 14.19 -12.94
CA CYS A 93 5.61 14.07 -11.86
C CYS A 93 6.26 13.95 -10.48
N HIS A 94 7.30 13.13 -10.28
CA HIS A 94 8.02 13.07 -9.01
C HIS A 94 8.69 14.41 -8.67
N THR A 95 9.31 15.07 -9.65
CA THR A 95 10.00 16.35 -9.43
C THR A 95 9.01 17.44 -9.03
N VAL A 96 7.92 17.59 -9.78
CA VAL A 96 6.86 18.57 -9.48
C VAL A 96 6.19 18.23 -8.16
N SER A 97 5.93 16.95 -7.88
CA SER A 97 5.40 16.50 -6.58
C SER A 97 6.31 16.94 -5.43
N ALA A 98 7.61 16.66 -5.49
CA ALA A 98 8.56 17.04 -4.45
C ALA A 98 8.61 18.58 -4.26
N ILE A 99 8.57 19.35 -5.35
CA ILE A 99 8.50 20.82 -5.30
C ILE A 99 7.21 21.28 -4.61
N LEU A 100 6.05 20.75 -4.99
CA LEU A 100 4.77 21.11 -4.37
C LEU A 100 4.76 20.74 -2.89
N LEU A 101 5.26 19.57 -2.51
CA LEU A 101 5.26 19.13 -1.12
C LEU A 101 6.20 19.97 -0.25
N ILE A 102 7.40 20.31 -0.72
CA ILE A 102 8.37 21.08 0.08
C ILE A 102 7.96 22.55 0.22
N SER A 103 7.26 23.09 -0.77
CA SER A 103 6.76 24.47 -0.80
C SER A 103 5.27 24.59 -0.47
N ALA A 104 4.70 23.54 0.13
CA ALA A 104 3.28 23.47 0.43
C ALA A 104 2.84 24.64 1.31
N LYS A 105 1.69 25.23 0.97
CA LYS A 105 1.09 26.36 1.68
C LYS A 105 -0.20 25.98 2.40
N ASP A 106 -0.91 24.99 1.87
CA ASP A 106 -2.22 24.57 2.33
C ASP A 106 -2.47 23.10 1.96
N TYR A 107 -3.67 22.62 2.31
CA TYR A 107 -4.18 21.29 1.98
C TYR A 107 -4.06 20.93 0.49
N TRP A 108 -4.38 21.86 -0.43
CA TRP A 108 -4.43 21.57 -1.86
C TRP A 108 -3.05 21.35 -2.46
N TRP A 109 -2.03 22.03 -1.95
CA TRP A 109 -0.63 21.75 -2.32
C TRP A 109 -0.21 20.33 -1.93
N LEU A 110 -0.55 19.90 -0.71
CA LEU A 110 -0.26 18.55 -0.22
C LEU A 110 -1.05 17.49 -1.00
N TYR A 111 -2.32 17.76 -1.30
CA TYR A 111 -3.19 16.89 -2.06
C TYR A 111 -2.69 16.74 -3.51
N ALA A 112 -2.45 17.84 -4.22
CA ALA A 112 -1.94 17.82 -5.59
C ALA A 112 -0.54 17.19 -5.69
N GLY A 113 0.35 17.51 -4.75
CA GLY A 113 1.66 16.87 -4.64
C GLY A 113 1.53 15.36 -4.44
N SER A 114 0.59 14.91 -3.62
CA SER A 114 0.30 13.49 -3.39
C SER A 114 -0.26 12.79 -4.63
N ILE A 115 -1.17 13.43 -5.37
CA ILE A 115 -1.69 12.90 -6.65
C ILE A 115 -0.55 12.69 -7.65
N LEU A 116 0.29 13.71 -7.86
CA LEU A 116 1.43 13.62 -8.77
C LEU A 116 2.42 12.53 -8.36
N ASN A 117 2.62 12.34 -7.06
CA ASN A 117 3.41 11.23 -6.56
C ASN A 117 2.80 9.87 -6.94
N GLY A 118 1.48 9.69 -6.76
CA GLY A 118 0.79 8.47 -7.16
C GLY A 118 0.89 8.20 -8.66
N LEU A 119 0.70 9.24 -9.50
CA LEU A 119 0.86 9.13 -10.95
C LEU A 119 2.28 8.70 -11.32
N ALA A 120 3.30 9.34 -10.75
CA ALA A 120 4.70 9.00 -10.99
C ALA A 120 5.01 7.56 -10.60
N ALA A 121 4.59 7.14 -9.40
CA ALA A 121 4.76 5.80 -8.87
C ALA A 121 4.16 4.74 -9.81
N GLY A 122 2.92 4.95 -10.26
CA GLY A 122 2.25 4.00 -11.14
C GLY A 122 2.86 3.97 -12.55
N THR A 123 3.34 5.09 -13.07
CA THR A 123 4.08 5.10 -14.34
C THR A 123 5.44 4.39 -14.21
N VAL A 124 6.20 4.60 -13.13
CA VAL A 124 7.45 3.87 -12.87
C VAL A 124 7.17 2.37 -12.89
N GLU A 125 6.23 1.91 -12.08
CA GLU A 125 5.87 0.50 -11.96
C GLU A 125 5.40 -0.09 -13.31
N ALA A 126 4.61 0.68 -14.07
CA ALA A 126 4.15 0.28 -15.41
C ALA A 126 5.31 0.10 -16.42
N VAL A 127 6.42 0.81 -16.23
CA VAL A 127 7.58 0.76 -17.14
C VAL A 127 8.62 -0.26 -16.70
N ILE A 128 9.09 -0.16 -15.46
CA ILE A 128 10.31 -0.86 -15.03
C ILE A 128 10.12 -2.38 -15.07
N ASN A 129 8.93 -2.87 -14.74
CA ASN A 129 8.62 -4.29 -14.71
C ASN A 129 8.74 -4.93 -16.09
N PRO A 130 7.98 -4.49 -17.12
CA PRO A 130 8.11 -5.07 -18.46
C PRO A 130 9.45 -4.75 -19.11
N ALA A 131 10.10 -3.62 -18.80
CA ALA A 131 11.43 -3.30 -19.31
C ALA A 131 12.49 -4.30 -18.80
N ILE A 132 12.50 -4.60 -17.50
CA ILE A 132 13.44 -5.57 -16.93
C ILE A 132 13.10 -7.00 -17.35
N ALA A 133 11.81 -7.36 -17.42
CA ALA A 133 11.41 -8.67 -17.94
C ALA A 133 11.88 -8.88 -19.40
N SER A 134 11.82 -7.83 -20.23
CA SER A 134 12.27 -7.88 -21.62
C SER A 134 13.80 -7.83 -21.76
N ALA A 135 14.50 -7.12 -20.87
CA ALA A 135 15.96 -7.06 -20.87
C ALA A 135 16.61 -8.38 -20.41
N TYR A 136 15.92 -9.14 -19.55
CA TYR A 136 16.41 -10.38 -18.95
C TYR A 136 15.44 -11.56 -19.15
N PRO A 137 15.15 -11.96 -20.41
CA PRO A 137 14.07 -12.91 -20.72
C PRO A 137 14.29 -14.31 -20.13
N LYS A 138 15.54 -14.69 -19.85
CA LYS A 138 15.91 -16.00 -19.27
C LYS A 138 16.01 -16.01 -17.74
N ALA A 139 15.83 -14.85 -17.09
CA ALA A 139 16.00 -14.70 -15.65
C ALA A 139 14.98 -13.69 -15.07
N LYS A 140 13.75 -13.69 -15.60
CA LYS A 140 12.72 -12.70 -15.30
C LYS A 140 12.42 -12.63 -13.80
N THR A 141 12.11 -13.77 -13.16
CA THR A 141 11.81 -13.82 -11.72
C THR A 141 12.96 -13.29 -10.87
N LYS A 142 14.19 -13.78 -11.10
CA LYS A 142 15.40 -13.29 -10.42
C LYS A 142 15.55 -11.77 -10.53
N MET A 143 15.51 -11.25 -11.76
CA MET A 143 15.84 -9.84 -12.01
C MET A 143 14.72 -8.90 -11.55
N LEU A 144 13.46 -9.28 -11.68
CA LEU A 144 12.34 -8.54 -11.10
C LEU A 144 12.42 -8.53 -9.57
N THR A 145 12.86 -9.63 -8.94
CA THR A 145 13.04 -9.67 -7.49
C THR A 145 14.16 -8.76 -7.00
N ILE A 146 15.31 -8.74 -7.68
CA ILE A 146 16.40 -7.81 -7.36
C ILE A 146 15.96 -6.37 -7.62
N LEU A 147 15.24 -6.10 -8.73
CA LEU A 147 14.68 -4.78 -9.01
C LEU A 147 13.80 -4.30 -7.86
N HIS A 148 12.88 -5.14 -7.41
CA HIS A 148 11.98 -4.83 -6.30
C HIS A 148 12.64 -4.76 -4.94
N ALA A 149 13.93 -5.09 -4.78
CA ALA A 149 14.68 -4.72 -3.58
C ALA A 149 14.78 -3.18 -3.43
N GLY A 150 14.54 -2.42 -4.52
CA GLY A 150 14.47 -0.96 -4.50
C GLY A 150 13.35 -0.40 -3.61
N TRP A 151 12.22 -1.12 -3.49
CA TRP A 151 11.12 -0.71 -2.61
C TRP A 151 11.51 -0.71 -1.12
N PRO A 152 11.92 -1.84 -0.50
CA PRO A 152 12.38 -1.82 0.88
C PRO A 152 13.65 -0.97 1.07
N ALA A 153 14.57 -0.93 0.09
CA ALA A 153 15.73 -0.05 0.16
C ALA A 153 15.34 1.42 0.32
N GLY A 154 14.35 1.90 -0.44
CA GLY A 154 13.83 3.25 -0.28
C GLY A 154 13.27 3.53 1.11
N MET A 155 12.52 2.58 1.67
CA MET A 155 11.97 2.70 3.03
C MET A 155 13.05 2.75 4.09
N VAL A 156 14.08 1.91 3.96
CA VAL A 156 15.20 1.84 4.90
C VAL A 156 16.04 3.12 4.84
N PHE A 157 16.45 3.54 3.64
CA PHE A 157 17.32 4.70 3.46
C PHE A 157 16.65 6.04 3.78
N ALA A 158 15.32 6.15 3.59
CA ALA A 158 14.58 7.32 4.06
C ALA A 158 14.22 7.22 5.55
N GLY A 159 13.74 6.06 6.00
CA GLY A 159 13.19 5.87 7.35
C GLY A 159 14.22 5.96 8.47
N ILE A 160 15.42 5.39 8.31
CA ILE A 160 16.46 5.40 9.34
C ILE A 160 16.88 6.85 9.69
N PRO A 161 17.29 7.70 8.73
CA PRO A 161 17.63 9.09 9.03
C PRO A 161 16.47 9.84 9.70
N ILE A 162 15.23 9.64 9.21
CA ILE A 162 14.06 10.36 9.74
C ILE A 162 13.77 10.00 11.20
N LEU A 163 13.89 8.72 11.56
CA LEU A 163 13.64 8.25 12.90
C LEU A 163 14.76 8.61 13.88
N LEU A 164 15.99 8.84 13.41
CA LEU A 164 17.17 9.05 14.27
C LEU A 164 17.67 10.50 14.34
N LEU A 165 17.44 11.34 13.32
CA LEU A 165 18.15 12.63 13.17
C LEU A 165 17.30 13.87 13.46
N GLY A 166 16.10 13.74 14.06
CA GLY A 166 15.31 14.89 14.51
C GLY A 166 15.04 15.95 13.43
N MET A 167 14.79 15.52 12.18
CA MET A 167 14.69 16.43 11.03
C MET A 167 13.34 17.16 10.97
N SER A 168 13.35 18.43 10.52
CA SER A 168 12.12 19.15 10.16
C SER A 168 11.44 18.50 8.95
N TRP A 169 10.12 18.64 8.81
CA TRP A 169 9.38 17.98 7.73
C TRP A 169 9.85 18.44 6.34
N GLN A 170 10.30 19.70 6.20
CA GLN A 170 10.83 20.23 4.93
C GLN A 170 12.11 19.51 4.51
N VAL A 171 13.01 19.23 5.46
CA VAL A 171 14.23 18.45 5.19
C VAL A 171 13.86 17.01 4.82
N ARG A 172 12.89 16.41 5.52
CA ARG A 172 12.37 15.07 5.19
C ARG A 172 11.82 15.01 3.76
N VAL A 173 11.12 16.04 3.29
CA VAL A 173 10.64 16.13 1.89
C VAL A 173 11.81 16.40 0.93
N GLY A 174 12.76 17.26 1.31
CA GLY A 174 13.90 17.62 0.47
C GLY A 174 14.78 16.43 0.08
N ILE A 175 14.92 15.42 0.94
CA ILE A 175 15.70 14.22 0.61
C ILE A 175 15.06 13.36 -0.50
N ILE A 176 13.78 13.59 -0.87
CA ILE A 176 13.16 12.96 -2.06
C ILE A 176 13.92 13.31 -3.35
N PHE A 177 14.47 14.52 -3.43
CA PHE A 177 15.20 14.94 -4.63
C PHE A 177 16.44 14.09 -4.91
N ILE A 178 17.05 13.47 -3.89
CA ILE A 178 18.26 12.65 -4.05
C ILE A 178 18.02 11.49 -5.01
N PRO A 179 17.13 10.53 -4.72
CA PRO A 179 16.87 9.43 -5.66
C PRO A 179 16.20 9.92 -6.95
N VAL A 180 15.35 10.97 -6.90
CA VAL A 180 14.68 11.50 -8.10
C VAL A 180 15.68 12.04 -9.12
N ILE A 181 16.59 12.91 -8.71
CA ILE A 181 17.65 13.45 -9.57
C ILE A 181 18.56 12.32 -10.05
N LEU A 182 18.94 11.40 -9.17
CA LEU A 182 19.82 10.27 -9.52
C LEU A 182 19.23 9.44 -10.66
N TYR A 183 17.97 8.99 -10.55
CA TYR A 183 17.39 8.19 -11.62
C TYR A 183 17.12 9.03 -12.88
N GLY A 184 16.78 10.32 -12.74
CA GLY A 184 16.67 11.25 -13.87
C GLY A 184 17.96 11.35 -14.69
N LEU A 185 19.11 11.47 -14.02
CA LEU A 185 20.43 11.50 -14.67
C LEU A 185 20.77 10.16 -15.33
N LEU A 186 20.44 9.04 -14.69
CA LEU A 186 20.67 7.70 -15.24
C LEU A 186 19.80 7.45 -16.49
N LEU A 187 18.56 7.97 -16.51
CA LEU A 187 17.64 7.84 -17.64
C LEU A 187 18.17 8.49 -18.92
N LEU A 188 18.97 9.56 -18.83
CA LEU A 188 19.56 10.24 -20.00
C LEU A 188 20.41 9.30 -20.87
N LYS A 189 20.99 8.26 -20.27
CA LYS A 189 21.89 7.30 -20.94
C LYS A 189 21.28 5.90 -21.03
N ALA A 190 20.18 5.63 -20.33
CA ALA A 190 19.52 4.33 -20.33
C ALA A 190 18.86 4.03 -21.69
N ARG A 191 19.10 2.84 -22.23
CA ARG A 191 18.45 2.37 -23.45
C ARG A 191 17.42 1.32 -23.10
N PHE A 192 16.16 1.64 -23.37
CA PHE A 192 15.04 0.74 -23.09
C PHE A 192 14.91 -0.33 -24.18
N PRO A 193 14.70 -1.61 -23.80
CA PRO A 193 14.46 -2.67 -24.76
C PRO A 193 13.09 -2.49 -25.40
N VAL A 194 12.93 -3.08 -26.59
CA VAL A 194 11.60 -3.31 -27.16
C VAL A 194 10.96 -4.46 -26.39
N SER A 195 9.67 -4.33 -26.10
CA SER A 195 8.88 -5.34 -25.40
C SER A 195 9.00 -6.71 -26.09
N GLU A 196 9.23 -7.78 -25.31
CA GLU A 196 9.40 -9.14 -25.82
C GLU A 196 8.25 -9.56 -26.75
N ARG A 197 7.00 -9.22 -26.38
CA ARG A 197 5.82 -9.52 -27.21
C ARG A 197 5.90 -8.86 -28.59
N VAL A 198 6.44 -7.64 -28.66
CA VAL A 198 6.50 -6.83 -29.89
C VAL A 198 7.58 -7.42 -30.79
N VAL A 199 8.72 -7.80 -30.23
CA VAL A 199 9.77 -8.52 -30.95
C VAL A 199 9.28 -9.88 -31.45
N ALA A 200 8.48 -10.60 -30.65
CA ALA A 200 7.87 -11.86 -31.03
C ALA A 200 6.76 -11.71 -32.10
N GLY A 201 6.27 -10.49 -32.36
CA GLY A 201 5.18 -10.23 -33.32
C GLY A 201 3.78 -10.49 -32.77
N VAL A 202 3.62 -10.59 -31.45
CA VAL A 202 2.32 -10.76 -30.79
C VAL A 202 1.53 -9.47 -30.91
N SER A 203 0.35 -9.58 -31.52
CA SER A 203 -0.54 -8.44 -31.78
C SER A 203 -1.11 -7.84 -30.50
N TYR A 204 -1.59 -6.59 -30.58
CA TYR A 204 -2.25 -5.94 -29.46
C TYR A 204 -3.50 -6.71 -28.99
N ARG A 205 -4.26 -7.29 -29.93
CA ARG A 205 -5.43 -8.12 -29.61
C ARG A 205 -5.05 -9.37 -28.82
N GLU A 206 -3.96 -10.05 -29.18
CA GLU A 206 -3.48 -11.23 -28.45
C GLU A 206 -2.97 -10.86 -27.05
N MET A 207 -2.32 -9.69 -26.91
CA MET A 207 -1.93 -9.16 -25.60
C MET A 207 -3.17 -8.98 -24.69
N LEU A 208 -4.23 -8.36 -25.22
CA LEU A 208 -5.49 -8.18 -24.49
C LEU A 208 -6.20 -9.52 -24.19
N ALA A 209 -6.04 -10.53 -25.04
CA ALA A 209 -6.68 -11.83 -24.88
C ALA A 209 -6.14 -12.65 -23.70
N GLU A 210 -4.92 -12.37 -23.21
CA GLU A 210 -4.31 -13.09 -22.08
C GLU A 210 -5.07 -12.83 -20.76
N PRO A 211 -5.30 -11.57 -20.32
CA PRO A 211 -6.23 -11.29 -19.22
C PRO A 211 -7.68 -11.63 -19.57
N GLY A 212 -8.07 -11.42 -20.83
CA GLY A 212 -9.42 -11.62 -21.34
C GLY A 212 -10.50 -10.80 -20.62
N ALA A 213 -11.76 -11.09 -20.93
CA ALA A 213 -12.90 -10.34 -20.41
C ALA A 213 -13.03 -10.42 -18.88
N ILE A 214 -12.71 -11.55 -18.25
CA ILE A 214 -12.78 -11.69 -16.79
C ILE A 214 -11.72 -10.84 -16.12
N GLY A 215 -10.48 -10.85 -16.64
CA GLY A 215 -9.42 -9.98 -16.12
C GLY A 215 -9.76 -8.50 -16.29
N CYS A 216 -10.33 -8.14 -17.44
CA CYS A 216 -10.84 -6.80 -17.71
C CYS A 216 -11.92 -6.37 -16.71
N LEU A 217 -12.91 -7.24 -16.46
CA LEU A 217 -14.00 -7.01 -15.51
C LEU A 217 -13.47 -6.73 -14.10
N ILE A 218 -12.54 -7.57 -13.60
CA ILE A 218 -11.95 -7.41 -12.26
C ILE A 218 -11.25 -6.05 -12.15
N VAL A 219 -10.39 -5.73 -13.12
CA VAL A 219 -9.61 -4.48 -13.13
C VAL A 219 -10.54 -3.26 -13.23
N LEU A 220 -11.52 -3.27 -14.14
CA LEU A 220 -12.45 -2.17 -14.32
C LEU A 220 -13.35 -1.98 -13.11
N TYR A 221 -13.86 -3.07 -12.52
CA TYR A 221 -14.65 -3.00 -11.29
C TYR A 221 -13.88 -2.27 -10.20
N MET A 222 -12.62 -2.64 -9.97
CA MET A 222 -11.79 -2.01 -8.93
C MET A 222 -11.50 -0.54 -9.22
N ILE A 223 -11.17 -0.20 -10.48
CA ILE A 223 -10.97 1.20 -10.88
C ILE A 223 -12.25 2.02 -10.64
N CYS A 224 -13.39 1.52 -11.12
CA CYS A 224 -14.66 2.21 -10.99
C CYS A 224 -15.12 2.34 -9.55
N MET A 225 -14.93 1.32 -8.71
CA MET A 225 -15.21 1.39 -7.28
C MET A 225 -14.33 2.43 -6.58
N GLU A 226 -13.05 2.47 -6.91
CA GLU A 226 -12.14 3.44 -6.32
C GLU A 226 -12.48 4.87 -6.76
N LEU A 227 -12.81 5.09 -8.03
CA LEU A 227 -13.30 6.39 -8.51
C LEU A 227 -14.63 6.76 -7.88
N ASN A 228 -15.55 5.81 -7.68
CA ASN A 228 -16.82 6.03 -6.98
C ASN A 228 -16.58 6.56 -5.57
N ARG A 229 -15.64 5.94 -4.85
CA ARG A 229 -15.20 6.35 -3.50
C ARG A 229 -14.57 7.74 -3.51
N VAL A 230 -13.65 8.00 -4.44
CA VAL A 230 -12.92 9.28 -4.54
C VAL A 230 -13.87 10.44 -4.85
N PHE A 231 -14.83 10.25 -5.77
CA PHE A 231 -15.82 11.26 -6.12
C PHE A 231 -17.02 11.30 -5.17
N ARG A 232 -17.02 10.50 -4.10
CA ARG A 232 -18.09 10.40 -3.10
C ARG A 232 -19.47 10.16 -3.73
N LEU A 233 -19.50 9.36 -4.78
CA LEU A 233 -20.73 8.99 -5.47
C LEU A 233 -21.42 7.86 -4.72
N GLU A 234 -22.76 7.87 -4.67
CA GLU A 234 -23.52 6.79 -4.08
C GLU A 234 -23.36 5.50 -4.92
N ASN A 235 -23.25 4.36 -4.23
CA ASN A 235 -23.27 3.07 -4.88
C ASN A 235 -24.68 2.79 -5.43
N LEU A 236 -24.77 2.14 -6.59
CA LEU A 236 -26.05 1.72 -7.16
C LEU A 236 -26.71 0.64 -6.28
N THR A 237 -25.90 -0.21 -5.66
CA THR A 237 -26.37 -1.23 -4.71
C THR A 237 -25.61 -1.10 -3.39
N ASN A 238 -26.32 -1.36 -2.29
CA ASN A 238 -25.76 -1.36 -0.93
C ASN A 238 -26.11 -2.69 -0.25
N THR A 239 -25.79 -3.77 -0.96
CA THR A 239 -26.01 -5.16 -0.50
C THR A 239 -25.04 -5.54 0.60
N GLY A 240 -23.91 -4.83 0.70
CA GLY A 240 -22.81 -5.18 1.58
C GLY A 240 -21.95 -6.31 1.04
N PHE A 241 -22.25 -6.94 -0.12
CA PHE A 241 -21.40 -7.95 -0.73
C PHE A 241 -20.52 -7.35 -1.83
N ILE A 242 -20.81 -7.65 -3.10
CA ILE A 242 -20.23 -7.00 -4.27
C ILE A 242 -21.19 -5.86 -4.63
N ASP A 243 -20.91 -4.69 -4.09
CA ASP A 243 -21.69 -3.50 -4.42
C ASP A 243 -21.29 -2.96 -5.78
N LEU A 244 -22.30 -2.54 -6.54
CA LEU A 244 -22.12 -1.90 -7.83
C LEU A 244 -21.84 -0.42 -7.61
N PRO A 245 -20.84 0.17 -8.29
CA PRO A 245 -20.61 1.61 -8.22
C PRO A 245 -21.81 2.36 -8.82
N SER A 246 -21.77 3.68 -8.78
CA SER A 246 -22.82 4.52 -9.40
C SER A 246 -23.21 4.05 -10.80
N LEU A 247 -24.46 4.30 -11.19
CA LEU A 247 -25.03 3.82 -12.45
C LEU A 247 -24.13 4.08 -13.68
N PRO A 248 -23.52 5.28 -13.86
CA PRO A 248 -22.63 5.53 -14.99
C PRO A 248 -21.41 4.60 -15.02
N PHE A 249 -20.80 4.34 -13.87
CA PHE A 249 -19.66 3.43 -13.76
C PHE A 249 -20.08 1.97 -13.95
N THR A 250 -21.24 1.57 -13.45
CA THR A 250 -21.78 0.22 -13.70
C THR A 250 -22.03 -0.02 -15.20
N ILE A 251 -22.61 0.95 -15.90
CA ILE A 251 -22.78 0.90 -17.36
C ILE A 251 -21.41 0.83 -18.06
N ALA A 252 -20.45 1.65 -17.64
CA ALA A 252 -19.11 1.64 -18.22
C ALA A 252 -18.42 0.28 -18.05
N ILE A 253 -18.48 -0.34 -16.86
CA ILE A 253 -17.95 -1.68 -16.62
C ILE A 253 -18.57 -2.69 -17.60
N ALA A 254 -19.90 -2.71 -17.70
CA ALA A 254 -20.61 -3.66 -18.56
C ALA A 254 -20.25 -3.46 -20.05
N VAL A 255 -20.34 -2.23 -20.55
CA VAL A 255 -20.08 -1.90 -21.96
C VAL A 255 -18.62 -2.17 -22.33
N ILE A 256 -17.66 -1.72 -21.53
CA ILE A 256 -16.24 -1.91 -21.83
C ILE A 256 -15.88 -3.40 -21.73
N THR A 257 -16.38 -4.13 -20.74
CA THR A 257 -16.11 -5.58 -20.60
C THR A 257 -16.69 -6.38 -21.76
N LEU A 258 -17.94 -6.09 -22.17
CA LEU A 258 -18.59 -6.77 -23.31
C LEU A 258 -17.89 -6.40 -24.63
N GLY A 259 -17.50 -5.14 -24.82
CA GLY A 259 -16.70 -4.71 -25.96
C GLY A 259 -15.32 -5.38 -25.99
N TYR A 260 -14.68 -5.52 -24.83
CA TYR A 260 -13.41 -6.22 -24.66
C TYR A 260 -13.55 -7.71 -25.02
N LEU A 261 -14.64 -8.36 -24.58
CA LEU A 261 -14.96 -9.74 -24.95
C LEU A 261 -15.20 -9.88 -26.46
N ALA A 262 -15.98 -8.98 -27.05
CA ALA A 262 -16.26 -9.00 -28.49
C ALA A 262 -14.97 -8.83 -29.32
N TYR A 263 -14.06 -7.94 -28.89
CA TYR A 263 -12.79 -7.70 -29.56
C TYR A 263 -11.79 -8.85 -29.38
N THR A 264 -11.55 -9.28 -28.14
CA THR A 264 -10.53 -10.30 -27.83
C THR A 264 -11.00 -11.71 -28.15
N ARG A 265 -12.29 -11.99 -28.01
CA ARG A 265 -12.89 -13.34 -28.03
C ARG A 265 -12.24 -14.29 -27.03
N SER A 266 -11.83 -13.76 -25.87
CA SER A 266 -11.19 -14.52 -24.81
C SER A 266 -11.79 -14.14 -23.46
N LEU A 267 -12.13 -15.15 -22.65
CA LEU A 267 -12.50 -14.95 -21.24
C LEU A 267 -11.28 -14.69 -20.34
N GLY A 268 -10.08 -15.09 -20.78
CA GLY A 268 -8.83 -14.97 -20.05
C GLY A 268 -8.23 -16.31 -19.67
N ARG A 269 -6.94 -16.32 -19.31
CA ARG A 269 -6.27 -17.55 -18.84
C ARG A 269 -6.70 -17.88 -17.41
N PRO A 270 -7.26 -19.07 -17.11
CA PRO A 270 -7.72 -19.41 -15.75
C PRO A 270 -6.66 -19.24 -14.66
N MET A 271 -5.41 -19.64 -14.92
CA MET A 271 -4.30 -19.43 -13.99
C MET A 271 -4.03 -17.95 -13.73
N TYR A 272 -4.10 -17.09 -14.76
CA TYR A 272 -3.89 -15.66 -14.57
C TYR A 272 -5.02 -15.04 -13.74
N ILE A 273 -6.27 -15.43 -13.99
CA ILE A 273 -7.42 -14.99 -13.19
C ILE A 273 -7.26 -15.40 -11.72
N LEU A 274 -6.82 -16.64 -11.44
CA LEU A 274 -6.48 -17.07 -10.08
C LEU A 274 -5.41 -16.17 -9.46
N LEU A 275 -4.37 -15.82 -10.21
CA LEU A 275 -3.30 -14.95 -9.72
C LEU A 275 -3.79 -13.53 -9.41
N LEU A 276 -4.77 -12.99 -10.15
CA LEU A 276 -5.40 -11.70 -9.81
C LEU A 276 -6.07 -11.76 -8.42
N PHE A 277 -6.78 -12.84 -8.11
CA PHE A 277 -7.39 -13.01 -6.79
C PHE A 277 -6.35 -13.21 -5.69
N VAL A 278 -5.36 -14.09 -5.93
CA VAL A 278 -4.27 -14.33 -4.99
C VAL A 278 -3.50 -13.04 -4.71
N MET A 279 -3.36 -12.15 -5.69
CA MET A 279 -2.67 -10.87 -5.55
C MET A 279 -3.38 -9.92 -4.56
N ILE A 280 -4.71 -9.98 -4.44
CA ILE A 280 -5.45 -9.19 -3.45
C ILE A 280 -5.12 -9.69 -2.03
N LEU A 281 -5.11 -11.01 -1.83
CA LEU A 281 -4.74 -11.63 -0.55
C LEU A 281 -3.29 -11.29 -0.17
N LEU A 282 -2.41 -11.36 -1.17
CA LEU A 282 -1.00 -11.04 -1.05
C LEU A 282 -0.79 -9.59 -0.64
N ALA A 283 -1.41 -8.64 -1.34
CA ALA A 283 -1.25 -7.22 -1.07
C ALA A 283 -1.81 -6.85 0.31
N THR A 284 -2.91 -7.48 0.72
CA THR A 284 -3.47 -7.34 2.07
C THR A 284 -2.53 -7.90 3.14
N THR A 285 -1.91 -9.05 2.87
CA THR A 285 -0.96 -9.70 3.78
C THR A 285 0.33 -8.90 3.94
N GLU A 286 0.84 -8.28 2.87
CA GLU A 286 2.09 -7.51 2.87
C GLU A 286 1.83 -6.04 3.24
N LEU A 287 1.18 -5.27 2.37
CA LEU A 287 0.99 -3.82 2.53
C LEU A 287 -0.08 -3.48 3.57
N GLY A 288 -1.14 -4.28 3.67
CA GLY A 288 -2.21 -4.07 4.66
C GLY A 288 -1.66 -4.14 6.08
N ILE A 289 -0.89 -5.18 6.40
CA ILE A 289 -0.24 -5.32 7.70
C ILE A 289 0.84 -4.24 7.92
N ASP A 290 1.67 -3.93 6.91
CA ASP A 290 2.68 -2.87 7.03
C ASP A 290 2.08 -1.52 7.45
N SER A 291 0.87 -1.20 6.99
CA SER A 291 0.16 0.02 7.34
C SER A 291 -0.26 0.10 8.82
N TRP A 292 -0.34 -1.04 9.52
CA TRP A 292 -0.82 -1.13 10.91
C TRP A 292 0.28 -1.42 11.92
N VAL A 293 1.38 -2.06 11.49
CA VAL A 293 2.44 -2.54 12.39
C VAL A 293 3.02 -1.42 13.24
N SER A 294 3.32 -0.25 12.67
CA SER A 294 3.94 0.86 13.40
C SER A 294 3.11 1.34 14.58
N ASP A 295 1.79 1.47 14.40
CA ASP A 295 0.88 1.93 15.44
C ASP A 295 0.61 0.82 16.46
N LEU A 296 0.33 -0.39 15.99
CA LEU A 296 0.09 -1.54 16.86
C LEU A 296 1.28 -1.88 17.77
N MET A 297 2.49 -1.63 17.28
CA MET A 297 3.72 -1.93 18.00
C MET A 297 4.24 -0.74 18.80
N LYS A 298 3.56 0.41 18.79
CA LYS A 298 3.98 1.62 19.50
C LYS A 298 4.17 1.38 20.99
N LYS A 299 3.17 0.81 21.68
CA LYS A 299 3.26 0.50 23.12
C LYS A 299 4.24 -0.65 23.41
N PRO A 300 4.15 -1.84 22.76
CA PRO A 300 5.07 -2.94 23.03
C PRO A 300 6.54 -2.65 22.73
N MET A 301 6.83 -1.87 21.68
CA MET A 301 8.21 -1.44 21.37
C MET A 301 8.66 -0.31 22.29
N GLY A 302 7.75 0.58 22.70
CA GLY A 302 8.04 1.63 23.67
C GLY A 302 8.47 1.07 25.03
N GLU A 303 7.87 -0.04 25.47
CA GLU A 303 8.30 -0.80 26.65
C GLU A 303 9.73 -1.37 26.52
N LEU A 304 10.23 -1.54 25.29
CA LEU A 304 11.61 -1.91 24.99
C LEU A 304 12.53 -0.70 24.76
N GLY A 305 12.02 0.53 24.92
CA GLY A 305 12.74 1.77 24.63
C GLY A 305 12.94 2.06 23.14
N LEU A 306 12.16 1.43 22.26
CA LEU A 306 12.29 1.54 20.81
C LEU A 306 11.05 2.20 20.17
N PRO A 307 11.21 3.03 19.12
CA PRO A 307 10.06 3.56 18.37
C PRO A 307 9.29 2.42 17.67
N GLY A 308 7.95 2.44 17.72
CA GLY A 308 7.11 1.42 17.07
C GLY A 308 7.39 1.24 15.57
N GLY A 309 7.62 2.35 14.85
CA GLY A 309 7.97 2.34 13.43
C GLY A 309 9.30 1.66 13.09
N LEU A 310 10.18 1.44 14.08
CA LEU A 310 11.44 0.73 13.86
C LEU A 310 11.20 -0.74 13.48
N LEU A 311 10.11 -1.36 13.94
CA LEU A 311 9.80 -2.75 13.60
C LEU A 311 9.50 -2.90 12.10
N LEU A 312 8.81 -1.92 11.50
CA LEU A 312 8.58 -1.89 10.07
C LEU A 312 9.92 -1.80 9.32
N ILE A 313 10.78 -0.84 9.69
CA ILE A 313 12.11 -0.68 9.08
C ILE A 313 12.95 -1.96 9.22
N TYR A 314 12.90 -2.62 10.37
CA TYR A 314 13.56 -3.90 10.61
C TYR A 314 13.12 -4.98 9.61
N MET A 315 11.82 -5.15 9.39
CA MET A 315 11.31 -6.10 8.39
C MET A 315 11.69 -5.71 6.96
N GLN A 316 11.74 -4.41 6.66
CA GLN A 316 12.18 -3.93 5.34
C GLN A 316 13.68 -4.20 5.10
N ILE A 317 14.53 -4.14 6.13
CA ILE A 317 15.95 -4.54 6.02
C ILE A 317 16.06 -6.02 5.63
N ILE A 318 15.32 -6.90 6.32
CA ILE A 318 15.29 -8.34 6.01
C ILE A 318 14.87 -8.55 4.55
N MET A 319 13.76 -7.92 4.16
CA MET A 319 13.22 -8.03 2.80
C MET A 319 14.23 -7.54 1.75
N MET A 320 14.88 -6.40 1.99
CA MET A 320 15.89 -5.84 1.08
C MET A 320 17.03 -6.84 0.85
N VAL A 321 17.64 -7.33 1.92
CA VAL A 321 18.79 -8.25 1.84
C VAL A 321 18.39 -9.54 1.12
N LEU A 322 17.27 -10.15 1.52
CA LEU A 322 16.83 -11.41 0.93
C LEU A 322 16.45 -11.28 -0.55
N ARG A 323 15.88 -10.14 -0.99
CA ARG A 323 15.60 -9.88 -2.42
C ARG A 323 16.87 -9.88 -3.27
N PHE A 324 18.00 -9.39 -2.75
CA PHE A 324 19.29 -9.52 -3.43
C PHE A 324 19.80 -10.98 -3.47
N CYS A 325 19.41 -11.79 -2.49
CA CYS A 325 19.80 -13.20 -2.36
C CYS A 325 18.86 -14.19 -3.07
N ILE A 326 17.91 -13.74 -3.89
CA ILE A 326 16.90 -14.62 -4.52
C ILE A 326 17.48 -15.73 -5.42
N GLY A 327 18.63 -15.51 -6.07
CA GLY A 327 19.15 -16.40 -7.11
C GLY A 327 19.28 -17.88 -6.68
N PRO A 328 20.00 -18.19 -5.58
CA PRO A 328 20.06 -19.55 -5.04
C PRO A 328 18.70 -20.11 -4.61
N ILE A 329 17.85 -19.26 -4.00
CA ILE A 329 16.54 -19.64 -3.46
C ILE A 329 15.60 -20.07 -4.60
N GLU A 330 15.51 -19.26 -5.66
CA GLU A 330 14.68 -19.53 -6.83
C GLU A 330 15.15 -20.79 -7.58
N ARG A 331 16.46 -21.03 -7.68
CA ARG A 331 16.97 -22.25 -8.31
C ARG A 331 16.53 -23.51 -7.56
N ALA A 332 16.53 -23.47 -6.23
CA ALA A 332 16.18 -24.59 -5.37
C ALA A 332 14.66 -24.84 -5.35
N LEU A 333 13.85 -23.78 -5.19
CA LEU A 333 12.41 -23.91 -4.94
C LEU A 333 11.54 -23.67 -6.17
N LYS A 334 12.07 -23.05 -7.23
CA LYS A 334 11.32 -22.48 -8.36
C LYS A 334 10.34 -21.37 -7.89
N PRO A 335 9.79 -20.53 -8.79
CA PRO A 335 8.94 -19.40 -8.38
C PRO A 335 7.77 -19.80 -7.46
N LEU A 336 7.05 -20.88 -7.78
CA LEU A 336 5.91 -21.34 -6.98
C LEU A 336 6.33 -21.90 -5.60
N GLY A 337 7.46 -22.59 -5.49
CA GLY A 337 7.96 -23.07 -4.21
C GLY A 337 8.44 -21.95 -3.29
N VAL A 338 9.01 -20.87 -3.87
CA VAL A 338 9.31 -19.64 -3.11
C VAL A 338 8.02 -19.04 -2.55
N LEU A 339 7.00 -18.83 -3.40
CA LEU A 339 5.72 -18.26 -2.99
C LEU A 339 5.01 -19.12 -1.92
N PHE A 340 5.01 -20.44 -2.07
CA PHE A 340 4.45 -21.37 -1.07
C PHE A 340 5.17 -21.27 0.28
N THR A 341 6.51 -21.32 0.27
CA THR A 341 7.32 -21.25 1.50
C THR A 341 7.11 -19.92 2.22
N CYS A 342 7.10 -18.83 1.45
CA CYS A 342 6.76 -17.49 1.93
C CYS A 342 5.38 -17.43 2.57
N ALA A 343 4.38 -18.04 1.93
CA ALA A 343 3.01 -18.06 2.43
C ALA A 343 2.89 -18.81 3.76
N VAL A 344 3.56 -19.97 3.89
CA VAL A 344 3.62 -20.70 5.16
C VAL A 344 4.31 -19.88 6.25
N LEU A 345 5.48 -19.31 5.96
CA LEU A 345 6.23 -18.50 6.92
C LEU A 345 5.47 -17.24 7.33
N ALA A 346 4.78 -16.58 6.41
CA ALA A 346 3.96 -15.41 6.69
C ALA A 346 2.78 -15.77 7.61
N ALA A 347 2.10 -16.89 7.36
CA ALA A 347 1.01 -17.37 8.22
C ALA A 347 1.52 -17.67 9.65
N VAL A 348 2.62 -18.41 9.77
CA VAL A 348 3.24 -18.72 11.07
C VAL A 348 3.71 -17.45 11.77
N GLY A 349 4.38 -16.55 11.04
CA GLY A 349 4.89 -15.29 11.56
C GLY A 349 3.77 -14.39 12.09
N LEU A 350 2.66 -14.25 11.37
CA LEU A 350 1.50 -13.47 11.83
C LEU A 350 0.81 -14.09 13.04
N LEU A 351 0.63 -15.41 13.06
CA LEU A 351 0.08 -16.12 14.23
C LEU A 351 0.98 -15.96 15.45
N PHE A 352 2.29 -15.96 15.27
CA PHE A 352 3.22 -15.74 16.36
C PHE A 352 3.21 -14.27 16.81
N LEU A 353 3.26 -13.33 15.87
CA LEU A 353 3.30 -11.89 16.15
C LEU A 353 2.02 -11.41 16.85
N SER A 354 0.87 -12.04 16.59
CA SER A 354 -0.39 -11.73 17.32
C SER A 354 -0.36 -12.08 18.81
N LYS A 355 0.56 -12.96 19.23
CA LYS A 355 0.72 -13.43 20.61
C LYS A 355 2.04 -13.01 21.26
N ALA A 356 2.98 -12.46 20.48
CA ALA A 356 4.31 -12.16 20.94
C ALA A 356 4.34 -10.93 21.89
N ALA A 357 5.22 -10.98 22.88
CA ALA A 357 5.49 -9.91 23.82
C ALA A 357 7.00 -9.78 24.08
N GLY A 358 7.44 -8.59 24.49
CA GLY A 358 8.86 -8.30 24.72
C GLY A 358 9.74 -8.63 23.51
N ALA A 359 10.94 -9.18 23.76
CA ALA A 359 11.90 -9.51 22.71
C ALA A 359 11.40 -10.56 21.69
N ALA A 360 10.40 -11.38 22.04
CA ALA A 360 9.83 -12.36 21.11
C ALA A 360 9.16 -11.70 19.89
N ILE A 361 8.77 -10.42 20.00
CA ILE A 361 8.24 -9.63 18.88
C ILE A 361 9.25 -9.58 17.72
N LEU A 362 10.54 -9.44 18.01
CA LEU A 362 11.58 -9.37 16.98
C LEU A 362 11.73 -10.71 16.26
N VAL A 363 11.62 -11.83 16.98
CA VAL A 363 11.67 -13.18 16.38
C VAL A 363 10.44 -13.40 15.48
N ALA A 364 9.25 -13.06 15.96
CA ALA A 364 8.02 -13.16 15.19
C ALA A 364 8.05 -12.27 13.93
N ALA A 365 8.51 -11.02 14.08
CA ALA A 365 8.70 -10.09 12.97
C ALA A 365 9.77 -10.57 11.98
N THR A 366 10.80 -11.30 12.44
CA THR A 366 11.78 -11.93 11.54
C THR A 366 11.10 -12.97 10.65
N ILE A 367 10.36 -13.90 11.26
CA ILE A 367 9.67 -14.98 10.54
C ILE A 367 8.68 -14.39 9.53
N TYR A 368 7.88 -13.41 9.96
CA TYR A 368 6.94 -12.72 9.09
C TYR A 368 7.63 -11.90 7.99
N GLY A 369 8.70 -11.17 8.33
CA GLY A 369 9.51 -10.39 7.38
C GLY A 369 10.12 -11.27 6.28
N VAL A 370 10.68 -12.43 6.64
CA VAL A 370 11.13 -13.46 5.69
C VAL A 370 9.94 -13.96 4.86
N GLY A 371 8.82 -14.29 5.51
CA GLY A 371 7.63 -14.83 4.86
C GLY A 371 7.03 -13.89 3.81
N LYS A 372 6.97 -12.59 4.05
CA LYS A 372 6.40 -11.64 3.08
C LYS A 372 7.38 -11.22 1.97
N THR A 373 8.67 -11.55 2.10
CA THR A 373 9.75 -10.95 1.31
C THR A 373 9.55 -11.03 -0.20
N PHE A 374 9.14 -12.20 -0.71
CA PHE A 374 9.18 -12.50 -2.15
C PHE A 374 7.82 -12.45 -2.84
N PHE A 375 6.76 -12.17 -2.10
CA PHE A 375 5.39 -12.19 -2.58
C PHE A 375 5.19 -11.37 -3.86
N TRP A 376 5.37 -10.06 -3.79
CA TRP A 376 5.16 -9.18 -4.94
C TRP A 376 6.05 -9.55 -6.14
N PRO A 377 7.39 -9.52 -6.05
CA PRO A 377 8.23 -9.69 -7.23
C PRO A 377 8.19 -11.09 -7.85
N VAL A 378 8.05 -12.15 -7.05
CA VAL A 378 8.00 -13.51 -7.60
C VAL A 378 6.65 -13.76 -8.28
N THR A 379 5.57 -13.13 -7.82
CA THR A 379 4.29 -13.15 -8.54
C THR A 379 4.40 -12.45 -9.90
N LEU A 380 5.11 -11.32 -9.97
CA LEU A 380 5.39 -10.64 -11.25
C LEU A 380 6.28 -11.48 -12.16
N GLY A 381 7.33 -12.10 -11.61
CA GLY A 381 8.18 -13.06 -12.32
C GLY A 381 7.39 -14.21 -12.92
N LEU A 382 6.54 -14.84 -12.10
CA LEU A 382 5.62 -15.89 -12.51
C LEU A 382 4.71 -15.43 -13.66
N CYS A 383 4.11 -14.24 -13.55
CA CYS A 383 3.29 -13.68 -14.62
C CYS A 383 4.08 -13.43 -15.90
N ALA A 384 5.28 -12.86 -15.80
CA ALA A 384 6.14 -12.55 -16.95
C ALA A 384 6.68 -13.81 -17.65
N GLU A 385 6.86 -14.91 -16.92
CA GLU A 385 7.30 -16.20 -17.44
C GLU A 385 6.17 -17.05 -18.01
N ARG A 386 4.95 -16.95 -17.45
CA ARG A 386 3.82 -17.80 -17.84
C ARG A 386 2.86 -17.14 -18.81
N PHE A 387 2.85 -15.81 -18.90
CA PHE A 387 1.99 -15.06 -19.81
C PHE A 387 2.78 -14.00 -20.61
N PRO A 388 3.94 -14.32 -21.23
CA PRO A 388 4.77 -13.33 -21.91
C PRO A 388 4.06 -12.66 -23.10
N ARG A 389 3.08 -13.33 -23.73
CA ARG A 389 2.21 -12.76 -24.79
C ARG A 389 1.40 -11.57 -24.30
N GLY A 390 1.09 -11.55 -23.01
CA GLY A 390 0.33 -10.50 -22.33
C GLY A 390 1.12 -9.21 -22.10
N GLY A 391 2.44 -9.25 -22.32
CA GLY A 391 3.32 -8.09 -22.27
C GLY A 391 3.15 -7.23 -21.02
N ALA A 392 3.19 -5.91 -21.21
CA ALA A 392 3.08 -4.95 -20.12
C ALA A 392 1.71 -5.01 -19.43
N LEU A 393 0.61 -5.18 -20.18
CA LEU A 393 -0.73 -5.20 -19.59
C LEU A 393 -0.88 -6.31 -18.55
N THR A 394 -0.58 -7.56 -18.90
CA THR A 394 -0.76 -8.70 -17.99
C THR A 394 0.20 -8.62 -16.80
N LEU A 395 1.44 -8.21 -17.03
CA LEU A 395 2.41 -8.07 -15.96
C LEU A 395 2.02 -6.97 -14.95
N ASN A 396 1.52 -5.84 -15.43
CA ASN A 396 1.23 -4.70 -14.57
C ASN A 396 -0.20 -4.73 -14.03
N ALA A 397 -1.17 -5.34 -14.73
CA ALA A 397 -2.53 -5.44 -14.24
C ALA A 397 -2.60 -6.27 -12.95
N VAL A 398 -1.76 -7.30 -12.77
CA VAL A 398 -1.67 -7.99 -11.48
C VAL A 398 -1.17 -7.04 -10.37
N SER A 399 -0.12 -6.25 -10.60
CA SER A 399 0.31 -5.19 -9.64
C SER A 399 -0.80 -4.18 -9.34
N GLY A 400 -1.51 -3.72 -10.38
CA GLY A 400 -2.61 -2.77 -10.26
C GLY A 400 -3.76 -3.33 -9.42
N VAL A 401 -4.14 -4.59 -9.63
CA VAL A 401 -5.14 -5.30 -8.82
C VAL A 401 -4.67 -5.46 -7.38
N GLY A 402 -3.39 -5.76 -7.14
CA GLY A 402 -2.85 -5.79 -5.77
C GLY A 402 -2.99 -4.44 -5.06
N MET A 403 -2.57 -3.36 -5.73
CA MET A 403 -2.58 -2.00 -5.17
C MET A 403 -4.01 -1.48 -4.92
N LEU A 404 -4.93 -1.67 -5.88
CA LEU A 404 -6.33 -1.30 -5.69
C LEU A 404 -7.02 -2.22 -4.67
N GLY A 405 -6.66 -3.51 -4.66
CA GLY A 405 -7.32 -4.54 -3.86
C GLY A 405 -7.05 -4.43 -2.38
N VAL A 406 -5.83 -4.07 -1.98
CA VAL A 406 -5.54 -3.80 -0.57
C VAL A 406 -6.38 -2.63 -0.03
N GLY A 407 -6.64 -1.60 -0.85
CA GLY A 407 -7.48 -0.47 -0.48
C GLY A 407 -8.97 -0.83 -0.44
N ILE A 408 -9.50 -1.37 -1.53
CA ILE A 408 -10.96 -1.58 -1.70
C ILE A 408 -11.46 -2.77 -0.88
N ILE A 409 -10.69 -3.85 -0.81
CA ILE A 409 -11.12 -5.12 -0.20
C ILE A 409 -10.34 -5.37 1.09
N GLY A 410 -9.01 -5.24 1.05
CA GLY A 410 -8.14 -5.53 2.18
C GLY A 410 -8.47 -4.67 3.41
N SER A 411 -8.55 -3.35 3.24
CA SER A 411 -8.87 -2.43 4.34
C SER A 411 -10.25 -2.70 4.97
N GLN A 412 -11.23 -3.09 4.15
CA GLN A 412 -12.59 -3.40 4.61
C GLN A 412 -12.64 -4.69 5.42
N ILE A 413 -11.91 -5.73 5.00
CA ILE A 413 -11.75 -6.98 5.78
C ILE A 413 -11.12 -6.68 7.14
N LEU A 414 -10.02 -5.93 7.12
CA LEU A 414 -9.26 -5.60 8.32
C LEU A 414 -10.11 -4.78 9.29
N GLY A 415 -10.81 -3.75 8.79
CA GLY A 415 -11.73 -2.92 9.57
C GLY A 415 -12.89 -3.72 10.16
N PHE A 416 -13.55 -4.57 9.36
CA PHE A 416 -14.63 -5.44 9.84
C PHE A 416 -14.19 -6.32 11.03
N TRP A 417 -13.04 -6.99 10.90
CA TRP A 417 -12.53 -7.83 11.99
C TRP A 417 -12.11 -7.02 13.21
N GLN A 418 -11.56 -5.83 13.01
CA GLN A 418 -11.18 -4.93 14.10
C GLN A 418 -12.43 -4.47 14.86
N ASP A 419 -13.39 -3.88 14.17
CA ASP A 419 -14.61 -3.31 14.76
C ASP A 419 -15.44 -4.39 15.45
N THR A 420 -15.62 -5.56 14.83
CA THR A 420 -16.30 -6.70 15.48
C THR A 420 -15.58 -7.15 16.76
N SER A 421 -14.24 -7.08 16.78
CA SER A 421 -13.49 -7.43 17.98
C SER A 421 -13.62 -6.36 19.05
N ILE A 422 -13.61 -5.08 18.68
CA ILE A 422 -13.81 -3.95 19.60
C ILE A 422 -15.20 -4.01 20.23
N ASP A 423 -16.24 -4.18 19.41
CA ASP A 423 -17.63 -4.31 19.85
C ASP A 423 -17.78 -5.37 20.95
N ARG A 424 -17.27 -6.59 20.69
CA ARG A 424 -17.33 -7.70 21.64
C ARG A 424 -16.54 -7.42 22.92
N GLU A 425 -15.31 -6.91 22.81
CA GLU A 425 -14.44 -6.67 23.97
C GLU A 425 -14.97 -5.53 24.85
N LEU A 426 -15.44 -4.42 24.26
CA LEU A 426 -16.08 -3.34 25.00
C LEU A 426 -17.33 -3.83 25.73
N LEU A 427 -18.20 -4.58 25.04
CA LEU A 427 -19.43 -5.09 25.65
C LEU A 427 -19.15 -6.03 26.84
N ALA A 428 -18.09 -6.83 26.74
CA ALA A 428 -17.68 -7.76 27.78
C ALA A 428 -17.05 -7.06 29.01
N ARG A 429 -16.29 -5.98 28.79
CA ARG A 429 -15.52 -5.30 29.84
C ARG A 429 -16.30 -4.16 30.51
N ASP A 430 -17.02 -3.35 29.74
CA ASP A 430 -17.80 -2.23 30.25
C ASP A 430 -19.02 -1.93 29.35
N LYS A 431 -20.19 -2.43 29.77
CA LYS A 431 -21.46 -2.22 29.05
C LYS A 431 -21.86 -0.75 28.95
N ALA A 432 -21.48 0.07 29.93
CA ALA A 432 -21.82 1.49 29.94
C ALA A 432 -20.95 2.27 28.96
N ALA A 433 -19.64 1.97 28.93
CA ALA A 433 -18.74 2.52 27.93
C ALA A 433 -19.12 2.05 26.52
N HIS A 434 -19.45 0.76 26.35
CA HIS A 434 -19.96 0.22 25.08
C HIS A 434 -21.15 1.01 24.53
N ALA A 435 -22.17 1.25 25.36
CA ALA A 435 -23.36 2.01 24.97
C ALA A 435 -23.08 3.48 24.60
N ARG A 436 -22.00 4.08 25.13
CA ARG A 436 -21.57 5.45 24.80
C ARG A 436 -20.67 5.53 23.57
N LEU A 437 -19.80 4.54 23.39
CA LEU A 437 -18.66 4.61 22.46
C LEU A 437 -18.89 3.84 21.16
N MET A 438 -19.87 2.93 21.11
CA MET A 438 -20.22 2.22 19.88
C MET A 438 -21.30 2.96 19.09
N ALA A 439 -21.17 2.95 17.76
CA ALA A 439 -22.20 3.48 16.88
C ALA A 439 -23.51 2.70 17.07
N LYS A 440 -24.63 3.42 17.07
CA LYS A 440 -25.97 2.83 17.21
C LYS A 440 -26.40 2.06 15.96
N GLU A 441 -25.94 2.52 14.81
CA GLU A 441 -26.27 1.93 13.52
C GLU A 441 -25.32 0.77 13.18
N GLU A 442 -25.89 -0.30 12.64
CA GLU A 442 -25.12 -1.42 12.11
C GLU A 442 -24.65 -1.15 10.69
N LYS A 443 -23.36 -1.38 10.48
CA LYS A 443 -22.75 -1.39 9.16
C LYS A 443 -22.92 -2.76 8.53
N ARG A 444 -22.96 -2.78 7.19
CA ARG A 444 -23.03 -4.00 6.38
C ARG A 444 -21.70 -4.24 5.70
N SER A 445 -21.26 -5.49 5.67
CA SER A 445 -20.09 -5.92 4.92
C SER A 445 -20.30 -7.31 4.34
N VAL A 446 -19.36 -7.73 3.49
CA VAL A 446 -19.34 -9.05 2.83
C VAL A 446 -19.33 -10.16 3.87
N PHE A 447 -18.80 -9.85 5.06
CA PHE A 447 -18.55 -10.78 6.14
C PHE A 447 -19.64 -10.74 7.23
N GLY A 448 -20.68 -9.91 7.03
CA GLY A 448 -21.82 -9.77 7.93
C GLY A 448 -22.02 -8.36 8.44
N HIS A 449 -23.02 -8.24 9.34
CA HIS A 449 -23.34 -7.02 10.06
C HIS A 449 -22.33 -6.80 11.20
N TYR A 450 -21.94 -5.55 11.42
CA TYR A 450 -21.04 -5.17 12.50
C TYR A 450 -21.32 -3.74 12.97
N ARG A 451 -20.92 -3.43 14.20
CA ARG A 451 -20.90 -2.04 14.70
C ARG A 451 -19.47 -1.58 14.78
N SER A 452 -19.22 -0.35 14.37
CA SER A 452 -17.94 0.32 14.60
C SER A 452 -18.04 1.21 15.82
N LEU A 453 -16.89 1.72 16.27
CA LEU A 453 -16.88 2.85 17.19
C LEU A 453 -17.67 4.03 16.59
N ASP A 454 -18.35 4.77 17.47
CA ASP A 454 -18.86 6.10 17.16
C ASP A 454 -17.66 7.04 17.15
N GLN A 455 -17.21 7.39 15.95
CA GLN A 455 -16.01 8.22 15.80
C GLN A 455 -16.18 9.59 16.46
N LYS A 456 -17.40 10.14 16.52
CA LYS A 456 -17.66 11.41 17.19
C LYS A 456 -17.48 11.26 18.70
N ALA A 457 -18.02 10.19 19.29
CA ALA A 457 -17.85 9.91 20.72
C ALA A 457 -16.38 9.61 21.08
N VAL A 458 -15.67 8.83 20.25
CA VAL A 458 -14.24 8.55 20.45
C VAL A 458 -13.40 9.82 20.35
N ASN A 459 -13.66 10.65 19.34
CA ASN A 459 -12.98 11.94 19.21
C ASN A 459 -13.28 12.85 20.40
N GLU A 460 -14.53 12.87 20.89
CA GLU A 460 -14.89 13.65 22.07
C GLU A 460 -14.08 13.27 23.30
N VAL A 461 -13.89 11.96 23.54
CA VAL A 461 -13.04 11.45 24.64
C VAL A 461 -11.60 11.96 24.50
N ALA A 462 -11.00 11.79 23.32
CA ALA A 462 -9.63 12.21 23.06
C ALA A 462 -9.44 13.73 23.15
N ASP A 463 -10.36 14.50 22.56
CA ASP A 463 -10.33 15.95 22.51
C ASP A 463 -10.53 16.57 23.90
N LYS A 464 -11.46 16.05 24.71
CA LYS A 464 -11.64 16.45 26.12
C LYS A 464 -10.35 16.31 26.92
N LEU A 465 -9.67 15.17 26.81
CA LEU A 465 -8.42 14.90 27.53
C LEU A 465 -7.27 15.77 27.04
N ALA A 466 -7.11 15.93 25.73
CA ALA A 466 -6.05 16.75 25.16
C ALA A 466 -6.20 18.22 25.56
N LEU A 467 -7.41 18.77 25.46
CA LEU A 467 -7.72 20.15 25.86
C LEU A 467 -7.57 20.34 27.37
N PHE A 468 -8.02 19.39 28.19
CA PHE A 468 -7.84 19.43 29.65
C PHE A 468 -6.36 19.41 30.03
N ALA A 469 -5.56 18.52 29.43
CA ALA A 469 -4.13 18.41 29.71
C ALA A 469 -3.39 19.71 29.35
N ALA A 470 -3.66 20.29 28.18
CA ALA A 470 -3.06 21.56 27.76
C ALA A 470 -3.44 22.72 28.69
N ARG A 471 -4.72 22.81 29.09
CA ARG A 471 -5.22 23.81 30.06
C ARG A 471 -4.61 23.64 31.45
N SER A 472 -4.45 22.40 31.91
CA SER A 472 -3.89 22.10 33.23
C SER A 472 -2.39 22.36 33.31
N ALA A 473 -1.67 22.20 32.19
CA ALA A 473 -0.23 22.46 32.11
C ALA A 473 0.14 23.95 32.14
N THR A 474 -0.81 24.85 31.79
CA THR A 474 -0.54 26.28 31.65
C THR A 474 -1.50 27.10 32.53
N PRO A 475 -1.04 27.68 33.66
CA PRO A 475 -1.89 28.45 34.57
C PRO A 475 -2.44 29.78 34.01
N TYR A 476 -2.02 30.19 32.81
CA TYR A 476 -2.33 31.49 32.20
C TYR A 476 -3.12 31.31 30.90
N GLU A 477 -4.45 31.44 30.95
CA GLU A 477 -5.34 31.24 29.79
C GLU A 477 -4.98 32.12 28.57
N GLN A 478 -4.53 33.36 28.80
CA GLN A 478 -4.13 34.26 27.70
C GLN A 478 -2.89 33.76 26.95
N LYS A 479 -1.93 33.14 27.64
CA LYS A 479 -0.76 32.53 26.99
C LYS A 479 -1.13 31.25 26.25
N LEU A 480 -2.06 30.48 26.82
CA LEU A 480 -2.54 29.24 26.21
C LEU A 480 -3.31 29.50 24.91
N ALA A 481 -4.14 30.55 24.86
CA ALA A 481 -4.85 30.94 23.64
C ALA A 481 -3.91 31.33 22.48
N GLN A 482 -2.68 31.74 22.78
CA GLN A 482 -1.65 32.08 21.79
C GLN A 482 -0.74 30.89 21.43
N ASP A 483 -0.87 29.74 22.13
CA ASP A 483 -0.08 28.55 21.85
C ASP A 483 -0.59 27.87 20.55
N PRO A 484 0.24 27.77 19.49
CA PRO A 484 -0.15 27.13 18.24
C PRO A 484 -0.59 25.67 18.39
N ALA A 485 -0.02 24.95 19.37
CA ALA A 485 -0.40 23.58 19.65
C ALA A 485 -1.81 23.52 20.23
N TYR A 486 -2.13 24.40 21.17
CA TYR A 486 -3.48 24.49 21.75
C TYR A 486 -4.53 24.97 20.74
N GLN A 487 -4.20 25.95 19.91
CA GLN A 487 -5.09 26.37 18.81
C GLN A 487 -5.40 25.21 17.85
N THR A 488 -4.40 24.36 17.59
CA THR A 488 -4.59 23.14 16.78
C THR A 488 -5.52 22.15 17.47
N LEU A 489 -5.37 21.92 18.77
CA LEU A 489 -6.28 21.06 19.53
C LEU A 489 -7.72 21.59 19.49
N VAL A 490 -7.91 22.89 19.69
CA VAL A 490 -9.23 23.54 19.61
C VAL A 490 -9.85 23.39 18.22
N ARG A 491 -9.09 23.62 17.15
CA ARG A 491 -9.59 23.42 15.79
C ARG A 491 -9.96 21.96 15.53
N ASN A 492 -9.10 21.02 15.90
CA ASN A 492 -9.36 19.60 15.68
C ASN A 492 -10.64 19.16 16.42
N ALA A 493 -10.80 19.54 17.68
CA ALA A 493 -12.00 19.26 18.46
C ALA A 493 -13.25 19.89 17.83
N TYR A 494 -13.15 21.13 17.32
CA TYR A 494 -14.25 21.77 16.61
C TYR A 494 -14.61 21.00 15.34
N ASP A 495 -13.62 20.60 14.55
CA ASP A 495 -13.79 19.87 13.31
C ASP A 495 -14.42 18.48 13.54
N HIS A 496 -14.06 17.82 14.64
CA HIS A 496 -14.62 16.53 15.01
C HIS A 496 -16.06 16.61 15.54
N LEU A 497 -16.37 17.65 16.34
CA LEU A 497 -17.57 17.64 17.19
C LEU A 497 -18.66 18.61 16.73
N VAL A 498 -18.27 19.72 16.09
CA VAL A 498 -19.14 20.85 15.79
C VAL A 498 -19.29 21.09 14.29
N ARG A 499 -18.19 21.03 13.53
CA ARG A 499 -18.19 21.32 12.09
C ARG A 499 -19.09 20.32 11.36
N LYS A 500 -19.97 20.85 10.51
CA LYS A 500 -20.84 20.02 9.66
C LYS A 500 -20.06 19.48 8.47
N GLU A 501 -20.43 18.30 8.02
CA GLU A 501 -19.84 17.71 6.83
C GLU A 501 -20.03 18.65 5.62
N GLY A 502 -18.94 18.91 4.88
CA GLY A 502 -18.92 19.85 3.75
C GLY A 502 -18.72 21.33 4.12
N ASP A 503 -18.76 21.70 5.41
CA ASP A 503 -18.47 23.07 5.83
C ASP A 503 -16.96 23.35 5.82
N THR A 504 -16.52 24.13 4.83
CA THR A 504 -15.12 24.55 4.67
C THR A 504 -14.87 25.99 5.16
N SER A 505 -15.86 26.62 5.81
CA SER A 505 -15.72 28.00 6.27
C SER A 505 -14.61 28.12 7.32
N ALA A 506 -13.79 29.16 7.18
CA ALA A 506 -12.81 29.51 8.19
C ALA A 506 -13.53 30.01 9.45
N LYS A 507 -13.08 29.53 10.61
CA LYS A 507 -13.56 29.95 11.92
C LYS A 507 -12.40 30.52 12.71
N SER A 508 -12.64 31.62 13.41
CA SER A 508 -11.70 32.18 14.36
C SER A 508 -11.52 31.22 15.55
N PHE A 509 -10.38 31.37 16.23
CA PHE A 509 -10.13 30.61 17.45
C PHE A 509 -11.22 30.85 18.50
N GLU A 510 -11.66 32.11 18.69
CA GLU A 510 -12.70 32.46 19.65
C GLU A 510 -14.04 31.79 19.32
N GLU A 511 -14.44 31.75 18.05
CA GLU A 511 -15.66 31.06 17.61
C GLU A 511 -15.60 29.56 17.89
N MET A 512 -14.47 28.91 17.57
CA MET A 512 -14.29 27.48 17.79
C MET A 512 -14.26 27.15 19.28
N HIS A 513 -13.49 27.91 20.06
CA HIS A 513 -13.35 27.71 21.50
C HIS A 513 -14.69 27.92 22.23
N LYS A 514 -15.43 28.97 21.87
CA LYS A 514 -16.78 29.22 22.40
C LYS A 514 -17.73 28.06 22.09
N ALA A 515 -17.75 27.57 20.85
CA ALA A 515 -18.61 26.45 20.47
C ALA A 515 -18.29 25.17 21.26
N LEU A 516 -17.01 24.89 21.51
CA LEU A 516 -16.59 23.75 22.33
C LEU A 516 -16.94 23.92 23.81
N ALA A 517 -16.89 25.14 24.34
CA ALA A 517 -17.34 25.45 25.69
C ALA A 517 -18.85 25.22 25.84
N GLU A 518 -19.65 25.67 24.86
CA GLU A 518 -21.10 25.45 24.82
C GLU A 518 -21.46 23.96 24.72
N LEU A 519 -20.64 23.19 23.99
CA LEU A 519 -20.77 21.73 23.86
C LEU A 519 -20.23 20.96 25.10
N LYS A 520 -19.73 21.66 26.13
CA LYS A 520 -19.13 21.08 27.35
C LYS A 520 -17.94 20.15 27.10
N VAL A 521 -17.14 20.45 26.08
CA VAL A 521 -15.89 19.72 25.78
C VAL A 521 -14.75 20.18 26.69
N LEU A 522 -14.82 21.40 27.22
CA LEU A 522 -13.84 21.96 28.15
C LEU A 522 -14.10 21.46 29.58
N VAL A 523 -13.71 20.22 29.85
CA VAL A 523 -14.00 19.52 31.11
C VAL A 523 -13.18 20.02 32.31
N ASP A 524 -13.66 19.71 33.51
CA ASP A 524 -12.92 19.83 34.77
C ASP A 524 -12.14 18.54 35.09
N LYS A 525 -11.44 18.52 36.24
CA LYS A 525 -10.65 17.36 36.65
C LYS A 525 -11.50 16.10 36.89
N ALA A 526 -12.69 16.24 37.48
CA ALA A 526 -13.52 15.10 37.82
C ALA A 526 -14.06 14.42 36.56
N GLU A 527 -14.52 15.20 35.59
CA GLU A 527 -14.94 14.66 34.29
C GLU A 527 -13.73 14.16 33.49
N ALA A 528 -12.58 14.84 33.53
CA ALA A 528 -11.36 14.36 32.88
C ALA A 528 -10.91 12.99 33.42
N ASP A 529 -11.01 12.73 34.73
CA ASP A 529 -10.67 11.43 35.33
C ASP A 529 -11.60 10.31 34.83
N ILE A 530 -12.89 10.61 34.61
CA ILE A 530 -13.86 9.67 34.03
C ILE A 530 -13.51 9.40 32.55
N VAL A 531 -13.28 10.46 31.77
CA VAL A 531 -12.94 10.37 30.34
C VAL A 531 -11.61 9.64 30.15
N ALA A 532 -10.64 9.82 31.06
CA ALA A 532 -9.36 9.13 31.04
C ALA A 532 -9.52 7.61 31.18
N LYS A 533 -10.51 7.16 31.97
CA LYS A 533 -10.84 5.73 32.07
C LYS A 533 -11.41 5.19 30.76
N ASP A 534 -12.30 5.93 30.11
CA ASP A 534 -12.85 5.55 28.80
C ASP A 534 -11.74 5.50 27.73
N GLN A 535 -10.83 6.48 27.71
CA GLN A 535 -9.66 6.48 26.81
C GLN A 535 -8.74 5.28 27.06
N ALA A 536 -8.39 5.00 28.32
CA ALA A 536 -7.55 3.86 28.66
C ALA A 536 -8.19 2.53 28.25
N LEU A 537 -9.50 2.40 28.41
CA LEU A 537 -10.26 1.23 27.96
C LEU A 537 -10.27 1.13 26.43
N LEU A 538 -10.50 2.23 25.71
CA LEU A 538 -10.45 2.28 24.25
C LEU A 538 -9.07 1.87 23.71
N ASP A 539 -7.99 2.40 24.30
CA ASP A 539 -6.63 2.07 23.90
C ASP A 539 -6.33 0.58 24.09
N ASP A 540 -6.74 0.00 25.22
CA ASP A 540 -6.51 -1.41 25.51
C ASP A 540 -7.35 -2.33 24.60
N VAL A 541 -8.64 -2.04 24.45
CA VAL A 541 -9.53 -2.82 23.58
C VAL A 541 -9.11 -2.71 22.11
N THR A 542 -8.74 -1.51 21.65
CA THR A 542 -8.26 -1.29 20.27
C THR A 542 -6.96 -2.04 20.02
N THR A 543 -6.02 -2.01 20.98
CA THR A 543 -4.76 -2.77 20.90
C THR A 543 -5.02 -4.28 20.85
N ALA A 544 -5.89 -4.79 21.73
CA ALA A 544 -6.28 -6.19 21.75
C ALA A 544 -6.97 -6.62 20.45
N ALA A 545 -7.87 -5.79 19.92
CA ALA A 545 -8.53 -6.01 18.65
C ALA A 545 -7.55 -6.08 17.49
N LYS A 546 -6.61 -5.14 17.38
CA LYS A 546 -5.57 -5.16 16.34
C LYS A 546 -4.69 -6.41 16.42
N ARG A 547 -4.30 -6.86 17.62
CA ARG A 547 -3.59 -8.14 17.81
C ARG A 547 -4.42 -9.34 17.36
N SER A 548 -5.69 -9.40 17.73
CA SER A 548 -6.64 -10.42 17.29
C SER A 548 -6.78 -10.44 15.76
N VAL A 549 -6.88 -9.27 15.13
CA VAL A 549 -6.93 -9.14 13.66
C VAL A 549 -5.67 -9.71 13.02
N MET A 550 -4.46 -9.42 13.53
CA MET A 550 -3.23 -10.01 12.98
C MET A 550 -3.29 -11.55 12.97
N GLY A 551 -3.83 -12.15 14.03
CA GLY A 551 -4.02 -13.61 14.09
C GLY A 551 -4.98 -14.13 13.03
N ARG A 552 -6.06 -13.39 12.73
CA ARG A 552 -7.01 -13.73 11.65
C ARG A 552 -6.42 -13.51 10.26
N VAL A 553 -5.60 -12.48 10.09
CA VAL A 553 -4.95 -12.19 8.80
C VAL A 553 -4.02 -13.31 8.37
N ALA A 554 -3.49 -14.12 9.30
CA ALA A 554 -2.74 -15.33 8.96
C ALA A 554 -3.52 -16.34 8.10
N ALA A 555 -4.86 -16.27 8.07
CA ALA A 555 -5.67 -17.05 7.15
C ALA A 555 -5.42 -16.68 5.67
N LEU A 556 -5.11 -15.42 5.36
CA LEU A 556 -4.86 -14.96 3.99
C LEU A 556 -3.63 -15.65 3.37
N PRO A 557 -2.43 -15.62 3.97
CA PRO A 557 -1.30 -16.38 3.46
C PRO A 557 -1.50 -17.89 3.59
N ALA A 558 -2.30 -18.40 4.54
CA ALA A 558 -2.66 -19.82 4.55
C ALA A 558 -3.46 -20.23 3.30
N ILE A 559 -4.44 -19.42 2.89
CA ILE A 559 -5.18 -19.61 1.63
C ILE A 559 -4.24 -19.52 0.43
N MET A 560 -3.33 -18.54 0.41
CA MET A 560 -2.31 -18.43 -0.63
C MET A 560 -1.43 -19.69 -0.70
N ALA A 561 -1.01 -20.25 0.44
CA ALA A 561 -0.22 -21.47 0.49
C ALA A 561 -0.98 -22.65 -0.16
N VAL A 562 -2.29 -22.78 0.10
CA VAL A 562 -3.12 -23.78 -0.57
C VAL A 562 -3.19 -23.54 -2.08
N CYS A 563 -3.38 -22.30 -2.52
CA CYS A 563 -3.40 -21.95 -3.95
C CYS A 563 -2.05 -22.28 -4.63
N TYR A 564 -0.93 -21.93 -4.00
CA TYR A 564 0.40 -22.22 -4.55
C TYR A 564 0.69 -23.72 -4.56
N LEU A 565 0.29 -24.46 -3.53
CA LEU A 565 0.41 -25.91 -3.50
C LEU A 565 -0.39 -26.56 -4.65
N ALA A 566 -1.63 -26.11 -4.87
CA ALA A 566 -2.44 -26.58 -6.00
C ALA A 566 -1.75 -26.31 -7.35
N LEU A 567 -1.14 -25.13 -7.53
CA LEU A 567 -0.36 -24.80 -8.73
C LEU A 567 0.90 -25.66 -8.85
N ILE A 568 1.62 -25.93 -7.75
CA ILE A 568 2.78 -26.83 -7.75
C ILE A 568 2.37 -28.22 -8.23
N LEU A 569 1.31 -28.80 -7.63
CA LEU A 569 0.80 -30.11 -8.01
C LEU A 569 0.34 -30.14 -9.48
N TYR A 570 -0.32 -29.08 -9.94
CA TYR A 570 -0.69 -28.91 -11.34
C TYR A 570 0.53 -28.96 -12.27
N PHE A 571 1.58 -28.19 -11.98
CA PHE A 571 2.78 -28.19 -12.82
C PHE A 571 3.56 -29.50 -12.73
N VAL A 572 3.64 -30.13 -11.56
CA VAL A 572 4.25 -31.46 -11.41
C VAL A 572 3.53 -32.47 -12.32
N SER A 573 2.18 -32.46 -12.36
CA SER A 573 1.39 -33.32 -13.25
C SER A 573 1.63 -33.08 -14.75
N LYS A 574 2.24 -31.94 -15.11
CA LYS A 574 2.54 -31.51 -16.49
C LYS A 574 4.03 -31.56 -16.84
N GLY A 575 4.84 -32.24 -16.02
CA GLY A 575 6.29 -32.38 -16.25
C GLY A 575 7.13 -31.22 -15.68
N GLY A 576 6.61 -30.52 -14.69
CA GLY A 576 7.28 -29.46 -13.93
C GLY A 576 7.00 -28.05 -14.43
N TYR A 577 7.35 -27.06 -13.60
CA TYR A 577 7.28 -25.64 -13.95
C TYR A 577 8.34 -25.28 -14.99
N LYS A 578 7.94 -24.59 -16.06
CA LYS A 578 8.83 -24.11 -17.12
C LYS A 578 8.45 -22.68 -17.50
N ALA A 579 9.42 -21.80 -17.72
CA ALA A 579 9.14 -20.50 -18.31
C ALA A 579 8.77 -20.65 -19.79
N ILE A 580 7.85 -19.83 -20.29
CA ILE A 580 7.53 -19.75 -21.72
C ILE A 580 8.49 -18.75 -22.37
N ASP A 581 9.18 -19.20 -23.43
CA ASP A 581 10.10 -18.39 -24.23
C ASP A 581 9.46 -18.13 -25.62
N LEU A 582 9.05 -16.89 -25.87
CA LEU A 582 8.41 -16.51 -27.13
C LEU A 582 9.36 -16.58 -28.34
N MET A 583 10.67 -16.48 -28.11
CA MET A 583 11.65 -16.51 -29.19
C MET A 583 11.94 -17.93 -29.65
N ALA A 584 11.87 -18.90 -28.72
CA ALA A 584 12.03 -20.31 -29.06
C ALA A 584 10.88 -20.84 -29.92
N GLU A 585 9.65 -20.36 -29.71
CA GLU A 585 8.47 -20.75 -30.53
C GLU A 585 8.62 -20.34 -32.01
N LYS A 586 9.33 -19.24 -32.30
CA LYS A 586 9.55 -18.75 -33.66
C LYS A 586 10.65 -19.52 -34.41
N GLY A 587 11.62 -20.10 -33.71
CA GLY A 587 12.76 -20.82 -34.29
C GLY A 587 12.50 -22.30 -34.59
N GLY A 588 11.39 -22.87 -34.12
CA GLY A 588 11.01 -24.27 -34.34
C GLY A 588 10.13 -24.52 -35.57
N GLY A 589 9.86 -23.49 -36.37
CA GLY A 589 9.10 -23.58 -37.61
C GLY A 589 9.97 -23.27 -38.83
N HIS A 590 10.84 -24.21 -39.20
CA HIS A 590 11.46 -24.27 -40.52
C HIS A 590 11.33 -25.67 -41.09
#